data_AF-A0A951FI84-F1
#
_entry.id   AF-A0A951FI84-F1
#
_cell.length_a   1.000
_cell.length_b   1.000
_cell.length_c   1.000
_cell.angle_alpha   90.00
_cell.angle_beta   90.00
_cell.angle_gamma   90.00
#
_symmetry.space_group_name_H-M   'P 1'
#
loop_
_entity.id
_entity.type
_entity.pdbx_description
1 polymer ?
#
loop_
_entity_poly.entity_id
_entity_poly.type
_entity_poly.pdbx_seq_one_letter_code
_entity_poly.pdbx_strand_id
1 'polypeptide(L)'
;MTSLRLTRSQDQIASRLIALLISLIGLTAFFYPFFLSALPSDATANVRAGDAPVIFGILMPLLLLLIVAELSSQRMNAKIVAALGVLTAINAILRLPTGFGDSPTFFFLPMLLGYAYGARFGFLHGTLSLFVSALLTVGIGPWLPFQMLAMGWIGMGA
;
A
#
# COMPACT_ATOMS: atom_id res chain seq x y z
N MET A 1 13.96 4.16 -33.36
CA MET A 1 13.60 5.02 -32.22
C MET A 1 12.12 4.92 -31.81
N THR A 2 11.21 4.52 -32.70
CA THR A 2 9.75 4.45 -32.44
C THR A 2 9.31 3.24 -31.59
N SER A 3 9.97 2.08 -31.73
CA SER A 3 9.66 0.86 -30.97
C SER A 3 9.91 0.98 -29.46
N LEU A 4 10.98 1.68 -29.08
CA LEU A 4 11.34 1.93 -27.66
C LEU A 4 10.35 2.85 -26.93
N ARG A 5 9.62 3.71 -27.65
CA ARG A 5 8.57 4.55 -27.04
C ARG A 5 7.28 3.76 -26.79
N LEU A 6 6.98 2.78 -27.64
CA LEU A 6 5.78 1.96 -27.53
C LEU A 6 5.86 0.99 -26.35
N THR A 7 6.99 0.31 -26.15
CA THR A 7 7.19 -0.56 -24.97
C THR A 7 7.09 0.23 -23.68
N ARG A 8 7.72 1.42 -23.63
CA ARG A 8 7.69 2.29 -22.46
C ARG A 8 6.29 2.79 -22.10
N SER A 9 5.41 3.01 -23.09
CA SER A 9 4.02 3.42 -22.85
C SER A 9 3.13 2.25 -22.44
N GLN A 10 3.35 1.06 -23.00
CA GLN A 10 2.65 -0.17 -22.62
C GLN A 10 2.91 -0.52 -21.15
N ASP A 11 4.16 -0.45 -20.70
CA ASP A 11 4.52 -0.64 -19.29
C ASP A 11 3.85 0.40 -18.37
N GLN A 12 3.51 1.56 -18.92
CA GLN A 12 2.90 2.71 -18.22
C GLN A 12 1.43 2.45 -17.93
N ILE A 13 0.75 1.95 -18.95
CA ILE A 13 -0.64 1.57 -18.89
C ILE A 13 -0.79 0.33 -18.00
N ALA A 14 0.08 -0.66 -18.16
CA ALA A 14 0.06 -1.88 -17.34
C ALA A 14 0.20 -1.58 -15.84
N SER A 15 1.21 -0.81 -15.42
CA SER A 15 1.40 -0.47 -14.00
C SER A 15 0.22 0.33 -13.43
N ARG A 16 -0.36 1.27 -14.21
CA ARG A 16 -1.57 2.00 -13.79
C ARG A 16 -2.79 1.10 -13.66
N LEU A 17 -3.00 0.19 -14.61
CA LEU A 17 -4.08 -0.78 -14.56
C LEU A 17 -3.94 -1.71 -13.36
N ILE A 18 -2.72 -2.18 -13.07
CA ILE A 18 -2.43 -3.02 -11.89
C ILE A 18 -2.74 -2.23 -10.61
N ALA A 19 -2.28 -0.98 -10.49
CA ALA A 19 -2.57 -0.14 -9.33
C ALA A 19 -4.09 0.14 -9.17
N LEU A 20 -4.82 0.34 -10.27
CA LEU A 20 -6.27 0.50 -10.27
C LEU A 20 -6.98 -0.79 -9.84
N LEU A 21 -6.57 -1.95 -10.37
CA LEU A 21 -7.12 -3.25 -9.99
C LEU A 21 -6.89 -3.53 -8.51
N ILE A 22 -5.67 -3.30 -8.01
CA ILE A 22 -5.34 -3.43 -6.58
C ILE A 22 -6.20 -2.51 -5.74
N SER A 23 -6.35 -1.26 -6.19
CA SER A 23 -7.17 -0.30 -5.48
C SER A 23 -8.64 -0.72 -5.46
N LEU A 24 -9.17 -1.24 -6.57
CA LEU A 24 -10.55 -1.72 -6.65
C LEU A 24 -10.77 -2.95 -5.76
N ILE A 25 -9.86 -3.93 -5.79
CA ILE A 25 -9.89 -5.10 -4.92
C ILE A 25 -9.86 -4.67 -3.46
N GLY A 26 -8.95 -3.76 -3.10
CA GLY A 26 -8.86 -3.25 -1.74
C GLY A 26 -10.09 -2.45 -1.31
N LEU A 27 -10.68 -1.66 -2.21
CA LEU A 27 -11.93 -0.95 -1.96
C LEU A 27 -13.07 -1.95 -1.69
N THR A 28 -13.20 -2.99 -2.53
CA THR A 28 -14.19 -4.04 -2.29
C THR A 28 -13.95 -4.75 -0.96
N ALA A 29 -12.70 -5.00 -0.58
CA ALA A 29 -12.36 -5.59 0.70
C ALA A 29 -12.70 -4.69 1.90
N PHE A 30 -12.53 -3.36 1.76
CA PHE A 30 -12.92 -2.38 2.78
C PHE A 30 -14.44 -2.27 2.96
N PHE A 31 -15.20 -2.29 1.87
CA PHE A 31 -16.65 -2.11 1.91
C PHE A 31 -17.44 -3.41 2.13
N TYR A 32 -16.87 -4.57 1.81
CA TYR A 32 -17.48 -5.88 2.03
C TYR A 32 -18.08 -6.09 3.43
N PRO A 33 -17.38 -5.80 4.57
CA PRO A 33 -17.95 -5.99 5.89
C PRO A 33 -19.20 -5.12 6.14
N PHE A 34 -19.32 -3.95 5.52
CA PHE A 34 -20.49 -3.08 5.67
C PHE A 34 -21.74 -3.70 5.03
N PHE A 35 -21.59 -4.40 3.90
CA PHE A 35 -22.70 -5.12 3.28
C PHE A 35 -23.11 -6.36 4.08
N LEU A 36 -22.15 -7.09 4.66
CA LEU A 36 -22.46 -8.21 5.56
C LEU A 36 -23.19 -7.78 6.84
N SER A 37 -22.96 -6.55 7.27
CA SER A 37 -23.59 -5.98 8.48
C SER A 37 -25.08 -5.70 8.27
N ALA A 38 -25.55 -5.69 7.02
CA ALA A 38 -26.97 -5.55 6.69
C ALA A 38 -27.75 -6.88 6.72
N LEU A 39 -27.07 -8.02 6.90
CA LEU A 39 -27.67 -9.36 6.92
C LEU A 39 -27.90 -9.86 8.37
N PRO A 40 -28.91 -10.72 8.61
CA PRO A 40 -29.15 -11.30 9.93
C PRO A 40 -27.93 -12.03 10.52
N SER A 41 -27.70 -11.82 11.82
CA SER A 41 -26.49 -12.22 12.56
C SER A 41 -26.18 -13.71 12.53
N ASP A 42 -27.21 -14.56 12.51
CA ASP A 42 -27.06 -16.02 12.61
C ASP A 42 -26.44 -16.67 11.36
N ALA A 43 -26.55 -16.01 10.21
CA ALA A 43 -26.01 -16.52 8.94
C ALA A 43 -24.54 -16.11 8.69
N THR A 44 -23.98 -15.19 9.47
CA THR A 44 -22.74 -14.47 9.11
C THR A 44 -21.59 -14.62 10.13
N ALA A 45 -21.81 -15.30 11.26
CA ALA A 45 -20.81 -15.47 12.32
C ALA A 45 -19.56 -16.26 11.86
N ASN A 46 -19.74 -17.35 11.10
CA ASN A 46 -18.64 -18.19 10.60
C ASN A 46 -17.90 -17.56 9.41
N VAL A 47 -18.58 -16.73 8.61
CA VAL A 47 -18.00 -16.06 7.44
C VAL A 47 -16.96 -15.02 7.88
N ARG A 48 -17.29 -14.22 8.90
CA ARG A 48 -16.43 -13.11 9.38
C ARG A 48 -15.05 -13.53 9.93
N ALA A 49 -14.92 -14.73 10.50
CA ALA A 49 -13.67 -15.20 11.10
C ALA A 49 -12.65 -15.70 10.05
N GLY A 50 -13.12 -16.17 8.90
CA GLY A 50 -12.27 -16.72 7.83
C GLY A 50 -11.82 -15.69 6.77
N ASP A 51 -12.55 -14.59 6.63
CA ASP A 51 -12.33 -13.65 5.53
C ASP A 51 -11.01 -12.87 5.65
N ALA A 52 -10.63 -12.45 6.86
CA ALA A 52 -9.45 -11.60 7.06
C ALA A 52 -8.13 -12.29 6.63
N PRO A 53 -7.86 -13.57 7.01
CA PRO A 53 -6.71 -14.32 6.49
C PRO A 53 -6.73 -14.52 4.97
N VAL A 54 -7.91 -14.72 4.36
CA VAL A 54 -8.04 -14.90 2.90
C VAL A 54 -7.72 -13.62 2.16
N ILE A 55 -8.29 -12.48 2.59
CA ILE A 55 -7.99 -11.17 2.01
C ILE A 55 -6.50 -10.85 2.17
N PHE A 56 -5.92 -11.16 3.33
CA PHE A 56 -4.49 -11.04 3.52
C PHE A 56 -3.68 -11.86 2.51
N GLY A 57 -4.03 -13.13 2.33
CA GLY A 57 -3.36 -14.05 1.41
C GLY A 57 -3.41 -13.62 -0.05
N ILE A 58 -4.38 -12.80 -0.43
CA ILE A 58 -4.52 -12.26 -1.79
C ILE A 58 -3.88 -10.88 -1.92
N LEU A 59 -4.23 -9.96 -1.01
CA LEU A 59 -3.89 -8.54 -1.13
C LEU A 59 -2.42 -8.26 -0.81
N MET A 60 -1.82 -8.95 0.17
CA MET A 60 -0.40 -8.80 0.48
C MET A 60 0.51 -9.12 -0.70
N PRO A 61 0.47 -10.32 -1.31
CA PRO A 61 1.36 -10.63 -2.41
C PRO A 61 1.14 -9.69 -3.60
N LEU A 62 -0.10 -9.27 -3.85
CA LEU A 62 -0.41 -8.33 -4.92
C LEU A 62 0.20 -6.93 -4.67
N LEU A 63 0.16 -6.44 -3.44
CA LEU A 63 0.83 -5.18 -3.05
C LEU A 63 2.36 -5.30 -3.15
N LEU A 64 2.95 -6.42 -2.72
CA LEU A 64 4.38 -6.65 -2.84
C LEU A 64 4.84 -6.74 -4.29
N LEU A 65 4.06 -7.44 -5.14
CA LEU A 65 4.30 -7.49 -6.58
C LEU A 65 4.22 -6.11 -7.22
N LEU A 66 3.25 -5.28 -6.82
CA LEU A 66 3.17 -3.89 -7.27
C LEU A 66 4.43 -3.11 -6.86
N ILE A 67 4.84 -3.17 -5.60
CA ILE A 67 6.07 -2.50 -5.12
C ILE A 67 7.29 -2.94 -5.93
N VAL A 68 7.47 -4.24 -6.17
CA VAL A 68 8.59 -4.77 -6.96
C VAL A 68 8.52 -4.32 -8.42
N ALA A 69 7.35 -4.37 -9.04
CA ALA A 69 7.15 -3.91 -10.42
C ALA A 69 7.44 -2.41 -10.57
N GLU A 70 7.11 -1.64 -9.54
CA GLU A 70 7.32 -0.20 -9.46
C GLU A 70 8.80 0.15 -9.29
N LEU A 71 9.50 -0.50 -8.36
CA LEU A 71 10.93 -0.33 -8.12
C LEU A 71 11.80 -0.83 -9.29
N SER A 72 11.38 -1.89 -9.98
CA SER A 72 12.08 -2.42 -11.17
C SER A 72 11.78 -1.64 -12.45
N SER A 73 10.80 -0.73 -12.43
CA SER A 73 10.52 0.10 -13.59
C SER A 73 11.71 1.03 -13.89
N GLN A 74 12.14 1.10 -15.16
CA GLN A 74 13.26 1.96 -15.62
C GLN A 74 12.98 3.48 -15.52
N ARG A 75 12.01 3.88 -14.70
CA ARG A 75 11.58 5.26 -14.52
C ARG A 75 12.15 5.89 -13.26
N MET A 76 12.50 5.08 -12.26
CA MET A 76 13.13 5.59 -11.04
C MET A 76 14.64 5.61 -11.24
N ASN A 77 15.23 6.80 -11.18
CA ASN A 77 16.68 6.94 -11.07
C ASN A 77 17.13 6.34 -9.72
N ALA A 78 18.31 5.72 -9.68
CA ALA A 78 18.91 5.16 -8.46
C ALA A 78 18.88 6.15 -7.28
N LYS A 79 19.06 7.47 -7.53
CA LYS A 79 18.95 8.50 -6.48
C LYS A 79 17.56 8.58 -5.85
N ILE A 80 16.50 8.45 -6.65
CA ILE A 80 15.10 8.49 -6.18
C ILE A 80 14.77 7.21 -5.40
N VAL A 81 15.26 6.05 -5.86
CA VAL A 81 15.12 4.78 -5.14
C VAL A 81 15.82 4.85 -3.78
N ALA A 82 17.03 5.40 -3.74
CA ALA A 82 17.77 5.59 -2.49
C ALA A 82 17.02 6.53 -1.53
N ALA A 83 16.51 7.67 -2.04
CA ALA A 83 15.69 8.58 -1.24
C ALA A 83 14.42 7.91 -0.71
N LEU A 84 13.71 7.14 -1.55
CA LEU A 84 12.55 6.37 -1.12
C LEU A 84 12.90 5.43 0.03
N GLY A 85 14.02 4.70 -0.06
CA GLY A 85 14.49 3.80 1.01
C GLY A 85 14.77 4.53 2.32
N VAL A 86 15.50 5.65 2.29
CA VAL A 86 15.81 6.44 3.49
C VAL A 86 14.53 7.00 4.12
N LEU A 87 13.66 7.60 3.32
CA LEU A 87 12.39 8.17 3.80
C LEU A 87 11.44 7.09 4.32
N THR A 88 11.46 5.90 3.73
CA THR A 88 10.70 4.73 4.19
C THR A 88 11.20 4.29 5.56
N ALA A 89 12.53 4.20 5.76
CA ALA A 89 13.11 3.82 7.04
C ALA A 89 12.76 4.81 8.14
N ILE A 90 12.85 6.12 7.87
CA ILE A 90 12.44 7.18 8.80
C ILE A 90 10.96 7.01 9.19
N ASN A 91 10.08 6.83 8.20
CA ASN A 91 8.65 6.69 8.47
C ASN A 91 8.32 5.40 9.24
N ALA A 92 9.03 4.31 8.94
CA ALA A 92 8.84 3.02 9.61
C ALA A 92 9.20 3.08 11.10
N ILE A 93 10.26 3.82 11.43
CA ILE A 93 10.67 4.08 12.82
C ILE A 93 9.67 5.01 13.51
N LEU A 94 9.17 6.03 12.81
CA LEU A 94 8.22 6.99 13.37
C LEU A 94 6.89 6.34 13.80
N ARG A 95 6.53 5.21 13.19
CA ARG A 95 5.37 4.38 13.55
C ARG A 95 5.60 3.50 14.77
N LEU A 96 6.85 3.27 15.21
CA LEU A 96 7.11 2.41 16.37
C LEU A 96 6.31 2.93 17.58
N PRO A 97 5.60 2.05 18.31
CA PRO A 97 4.85 2.47 19.48
C PRO A 97 5.84 2.98 20.54
N THR A 98 5.80 4.29 20.79
CA THR A 98 6.71 4.98 21.72
C THR A 98 6.10 5.16 23.12
N GLY A 99 4.86 4.70 23.35
CA GLY A 99 4.18 4.80 24.65
C GLY A 99 2.66 4.90 24.53
N PHE A 100 2.00 5.54 25.51
CA PHE A 100 0.55 5.78 25.51
C PHE A 100 0.19 6.83 24.45
N GLY A 101 -0.29 6.36 23.31
CA GLY A 101 -0.67 7.19 22.17
C GLY A 101 0.27 6.96 21.00
N ASP A 102 -0.16 6.13 20.06
CA ASP A 102 0.54 5.95 18.78
C ASP A 102 0.77 7.33 18.14
N SER A 103 2.01 7.61 17.72
CA SER A 103 2.35 8.90 17.12
C SER A 103 1.63 9.05 15.78
N PRO A 104 0.72 10.02 15.59
CA PRO A 104 0.07 10.26 14.29
C PRO A 104 1.04 10.85 13.25
N THR A 105 2.32 11.00 13.60
CA THR A 105 3.28 11.73 12.79
C THR A 105 3.67 10.99 11.51
N PHE A 106 3.56 9.65 11.48
CA PHE A 106 3.91 8.85 10.29
C PHE A 106 2.96 9.01 9.10
N PHE A 107 1.81 9.69 9.27
CA PHE A 107 0.87 9.97 8.18
C PHE A 107 1.27 11.18 7.32
N PHE A 108 1.98 12.15 7.90
CA PHE A 108 2.33 13.38 7.20
C PHE A 108 3.41 13.16 6.13
N LEU A 109 4.37 12.28 6.40
CA LEU A 109 5.50 12.08 5.49
C LEU A 109 5.04 11.52 4.13
N PRO A 110 4.17 10.49 4.05
CA PRO A 110 3.61 10.06 2.77
C PRO A 110 2.83 11.16 2.03
N MET A 111 2.07 12.02 2.71
CA MET A 111 1.37 13.15 2.07
C MET A 111 2.36 14.16 1.48
N LEU A 112 3.35 14.59 2.25
CA LEU A 112 4.36 15.55 1.80
C LEU A 112 5.14 15.02 0.59
N LEU A 113 5.44 13.72 0.60
CA LEU A 113 6.15 13.06 -0.49
C LEU A 113 5.25 12.82 -1.71
N GLY A 114 3.96 12.59 -1.50
CA GLY A 114 2.94 12.61 -2.55
C GLY A 114 2.90 13.94 -3.29
N TYR A 115 2.82 15.03 -2.54
CA TYR A 115 2.83 16.38 -3.08
C TYR A 115 4.16 16.72 -3.78
N ALA A 116 5.31 16.38 -3.19
CA ALA A 116 6.62 16.77 -3.71
C ALA A 116 7.13 15.91 -4.87
N TYR A 117 6.88 14.60 -4.84
CA TYR A 117 7.40 13.62 -5.82
C TYR A 117 6.31 12.99 -6.70
N GLY A 118 5.05 13.32 -6.45
CA GLY A 118 3.88 12.86 -7.19
C GLY A 118 3.22 11.61 -6.59
N ALA A 119 1.96 11.39 -7.01
CA ALA A 119 1.05 10.36 -6.53
C ALA A 119 1.66 8.94 -6.44
N ARG A 120 2.44 8.52 -7.45
CA ARG A 120 3.07 7.19 -7.50
C ARG A 120 4.13 7.02 -6.41
N PHE A 121 4.93 8.06 -6.16
CA PHE A 121 5.96 8.03 -5.13
C PHE A 121 5.34 8.05 -3.74
N GLY A 122 4.32 8.89 -3.53
CA GLY A 122 3.55 8.91 -2.28
C GLY A 122 2.89 7.57 -1.97
N PHE A 123 2.29 6.92 -2.97
CA PHE A 123 1.73 5.58 -2.82
C PHE A 123 2.78 4.54 -2.40
N LEU A 124 3.91 4.49 -3.10
CA LEU A 124 5.00 3.57 -2.80
C LEU A 124 5.60 3.80 -1.42
N HIS A 125 5.85 5.05 -1.04
CA HIS A 125 6.38 5.38 0.28
C HIS A 125 5.40 4.98 1.39
N GLY A 126 4.11 5.28 1.22
CA GLY A 126 3.07 4.92 2.19
C GLY A 126 2.94 3.41 2.39
N THR A 127 2.84 2.65 1.30
CA THR A 127 2.76 1.17 1.36
C THR A 127 4.03 0.54 1.91
N LEU A 128 5.20 0.96 1.41
CA LEU A 128 6.49 0.37 1.79
C LEU A 128 6.85 0.67 3.24
N SER A 129 6.56 1.87 3.74
CA SER A 129 6.89 2.24 5.12
C SER A 129 6.12 1.42 6.15
N LEU A 130 4.84 1.12 5.88
CA LEU A 130 4.07 0.22 6.73
C LEU A 130 4.55 -1.21 6.67
N PHE A 131 4.92 -1.69 5.49
CA PHE A 131 5.50 -3.02 5.35
C PHE A 131 6.81 -3.16 6.14
N VAL A 132 7.73 -2.21 5.97
CA VAL A 132 9.00 -2.19 6.71
C VAL A 132 8.77 -2.07 8.22
N SER A 133 7.85 -1.20 8.65
CA SER A 133 7.51 -1.07 10.08
C SER A 133 6.95 -2.37 10.66
N ALA A 134 6.12 -3.09 9.91
CA ALA A 134 5.59 -4.39 10.33
C ALA A 134 6.69 -5.46 10.44
N LEU A 135 7.69 -5.44 9.54
CA LEU A 135 8.86 -6.31 9.66
C LEU A 135 9.66 -6.01 10.94
N LEU A 136 9.86 -4.73 11.27
CA LEU A 136 10.61 -4.32 12.46
C LEU A 136 9.90 -4.68 13.77
N THR A 137 8.57 -4.73 13.77
CA THR A 137 7.74 -4.95 14.98
C THR A 137 7.19 -6.37 15.09
N VAL A 138 7.48 -7.25 14.12
CA VAL A 138 6.81 -8.56 13.97
C VAL A 138 5.28 -8.38 13.85
N GLY A 139 4.85 -7.25 13.28
CA GLY A 139 3.45 -6.84 13.13
C GLY A 139 2.80 -7.35 11.83
N ILE A 140 3.31 -8.42 11.22
CA ILE A 140 2.67 -9.01 10.04
C ILE A 140 1.41 -9.75 10.50
N GLY A 141 0.25 -9.17 10.20
CA GLY A 141 -1.05 -9.76 10.51
C GLY A 141 -2.06 -9.52 9.40
N PRO A 142 -3.25 -10.15 9.48
CA PRO A 142 -4.27 -10.08 8.44
C PRO A 142 -4.69 -8.66 8.05
N TRP A 143 -4.51 -7.71 8.97
CA TRP A 143 -4.89 -6.30 8.79
C TRP A 143 -3.82 -5.43 8.10
N LEU A 144 -2.56 -5.90 8.07
CA LEU A 144 -1.45 -5.16 7.47
C LEU A 144 -1.71 -4.67 6.02
N PRO A 145 -2.21 -5.51 5.07
CA PRO A 145 -2.41 -5.06 3.70
C PRO A 145 -3.43 -3.92 3.58
N PHE A 146 -4.43 -3.88 4.47
CA PHE A 146 -5.39 -2.77 4.51
C PHE A 146 -4.71 -1.48 4.96
N GLN A 147 -3.87 -1.56 5.99
CA GLN A 147 -3.10 -0.40 6.46
C GLN A 147 -2.16 0.10 5.34
N MET A 148 -1.41 -0.82 4.71
CA MET A 148 -0.51 -0.53 3.59
C MET A 148 -1.24 0.22 2.48
N LEU A 149 -2.38 -0.32 2.04
CA LEU A 149 -3.17 0.27 0.97
C LEU A 149 -3.71 1.66 1.34
N ALA A 150 -4.29 1.80 2.54
CA ALA A 150 -4.81 3.08 3.03
C ALA A 150 -3.72 4.15 3.10
N MET A 151 -2.55 3.81 3.64
CA MET A 151 -1.40 4.73 3.70
C MET A 151 -0.88 5.08 2.30
N GLY A 152 -0.86 4.12 1.39
CA GLY A 152 -0.54 4.37 -0.01
C GLY A 152 -1.51 5.36 -0.65
N TRP A 153 -2.82 5.20 -0.45
CA TRP A 153 -3.82 6.15 -0.97
C TRP A 153 -3.69 7.54 -0.36
N ILE A 154 -3.39 7.64 0.94
CA ILE A 154 -3.13 8.93 1.60
C ILE A 154 -1.97 9.66 0.92
N GLY A 155 -0.85 8.97 0.67
CA GLY A 155 0.28 9.56 -0.05
C GLY A 155 -0.03 9.84 -1.53
N MET A 156 -0.93 9.07 -2.14
CA MET A 156 -1.34 9.28 -3.53
C MET A 156 -2.26 10.49 -3.73
N GLY A 157 -3.09 10.80 -2.73
CA GLY A 157 -4.15 11.81 -2.79
C GLY A 157 -3.76 13.22 -2.34
N ALA A 158 -2.51 13.41 -1.91
CA ALA A 158 -1.95 14.72 -1.52
C ALA A 158 -1.41 15.49 -2.73
#